data_AF-A0A6J1J4T2-F1
#
_entry.id   AF-A0A6J1J4T2-F1
#
_cell.length_a   1.000
_cell.length_b   1.000
_cell.length_c   1.000
_cell.angle_alpha   90.00
_cell.angle_beta   90.00
_cell.angle_gamma   90.00
#
_symmetry.space_group_name_H-M   'P 1'
#
loop_
_entity.id
_entity.type
_entity.pdbx_description
1 polymer ?
#
loop_
_entity_poly.entity_id
_entity_poly.type
_entity_poly.pdbx_seq_one_letter_code
_entity_poly.pdbx_strand_id
1 'polypeptide(L)'
;MAASFSISRLSLSISSSSALSSFPFKSHRCISPKPLRFSSSATPKSTISASISVGDKIPDSTFSYFDPADELQTTTVSDLTKGKKAVFFAVPGAFTPTCSQKHLPGFVEKSAELKAKGIDTIACISVNDAFVMKAWKENLNVEDEVLLLSDGNGDFTRAIGCELDLSDKPVGLGMRSRRYALLAEDGIVKVLNLEEGGSFTFSSAEEILKVL
;
A
#
# COMPACT_ATOMS: atom_id res chain seq x y z
N MET A 1 52.82 23.39 -2.79
CA MET A 1 53.48 22.79 -1.62
C MET A 1 52.95 21.36 -1.49
N ALA A 2 53.71 20.38 -1.98
CA ALA A 2 53.41 18.96 -1.83
C ALA A 2 54.24 18.44 -0.66
N ALA A 3 53.60 17.85 0.34
CA ALA A 3 54.28 17.18 1.46
C ALA A 3 54.02 15.67 1.34
N SER A 4 55.06 14.98 0.92
CA SER A 4 55.22 13.54 0.94
C SER A 4 55.69 13.14 2.34
N PHE A 5 55.09 12.13 2.98
CA PHE A 5 55.65 11.52 4.18
C PHE A 5 55.72 10.00 4.06
N SER A 6 56.93 9.53 4.35
CA SER A 6 57.45 8.18 4.18
C SER A 6 57.15 7.29 5.40
N ILE A 7 57.35 5.99 5.15
CA ILE A 7 56.97 4.78 5.88
C ILE A 7 57.71 4.61 7.20
N SER A 8 57.08 3.94 8.17
CA SER A 8 57.80 3.03 9.09
C SER A 8 56.93 1.82 9.45
N ARG A 9 57.37 0.66 8.95
CA ARG A 9 56.89 -0.68 9.33
C ARG A 9 57.50 -1.03 10.69
N LEU A 10 56.67 -1.41 11.66
CA LEU A 10 57.15 -2.13 12.84
C LEU A 10 56.86 -3.62 12.65
N SER A 11 57.93 -4.38 12.47
CA SER A 11 57.95 -5.85 12.51
C SER A 11 58.02 -6.32 13.96
N LEU A 12 57.06 -7.14 14.39
CA LEU A 12 57.15 -7.92 15.62
C LEU A 12 57.20 -9.40 15.23
N SER A 13 58.38 -9.98 15.43
CA SER A 13 58.69 -11.40 15.36
C SER A 13 58.17 -12.11 16.61
N ILE A 14 57.38 -13.16 16.45
CA ILE A 14 57.11 -14.12 17.52
C ILE A 14 57.55 -15.49 17.04
N SER A 15 58.48 -16.07 17.80
CA SER A 15 59.11 -17.36 17.57
C SER A 15 58.15 -18.54 17.68
N SER A 16 58.47 -19.52 16.86
CA SER A 16 58.08 -20.91 16.79
C SER A 16 57.97 -21.63 18.13
N SER A 17 57.00 -22.54 18.23
CA SER A 17 57.22 -23.92 18.71
C SER A 17 56.04 -24.82 18.34
N SER A 18 56.39 -25.91 17.66
CA SER A 18 55.55 -26.99 17.16
C SER A 18 55.16 -27.98 18.26
N ALA A 19 53.91 -28.43 18.27
CA ALA A 19 53.52 -29.71 18.82
C ALA A 19 52.37 -30.30 17.99
N LEU A 20 52.72 -31.11 16.99
CA LEU A 20 51.79 -31.98 16.28
C LEU A 20 51.43 -33.14 17.23
N SER A 21 50.19 -33.16 17.71
CA SER A 21 49.59 -34.35 18.31
C SER A 21 48.63 -34.97 17.30
N SER A 22 49.01 -36.15 16.83
CA SER A 22 48.25 -37.01 15.93
C SER A 22 47.11 -37.68 16.69
N PHE A 23 45.90 -37.11 16.58
CA PHE A 23 44.68 -37.76 17.07
C PHE A 23 44.14 -38.75 16.03
N PRO A 24 43.70 -39.96 16.44
CA PRO A 24 43.16 -40.94 15.52
C PRO A 24 41.76 -40.51 15.08
N PHE A 25 41.61 -40.28 13.78
CA PHE A 25 40.33 -40.00 13.14
C PHE A 25 39.46 -41.27 13.19
N LYS A 26 38.52 -41.35 14.14
CA LYS A 26 37.45 -42.35 14.09
C LYS A 26 36.49 -41.97 12.99
N SER A 27 36.46 -42.79 11.93
CA SER A 27 35.43 -42.78 10.89
C SER A 27 34.06 -43.04 11.53
N HIS A 28 33.32 -41.96 11.80
CA HIS A 28 31.91 -42.05 12.12
C HIS A 28 31.13 -42.20 10.81
N ARG A 29 30.40 -43.31 10.69
CA ARG A 29 29.41 -43.54 9.63
C ARG A 29 28.56 -42.28 9.44
N CYS A 30 28.60 -41.72 8.23
CA CYS A 30 27.68 -40.68 7.80
C CYS A 30 26.27 -41.27 7.79
N ILE A 31 25.46 -40.93 8.79
CA ILE A 31 24.02 -41.20 8.75
C ILE A 31 23.42 -40.05 7.96
N SER A 32 22.98 -40.34 6.75
CA SER A 32 22.26 -39.39 5.90
C SER A 32 20.97 -38.95 6.61
N PRO A 33 20.72 -37.65 6.78
CA PRO A 33 19.43 -37.20 7.31
C PRO A 33 18.34 -37.56 6.30
N LYS A 34 17.30 -38.26 6.77
CA LYS A 34 16.07 -38.45 5.98
C LYS A 34 15.49 -37.08 5.68
N PRO A 35 15.01 -36.84 4.44
CA PRO A 35 14.43 -35.54 4.10
C PRO A 35 13.18 -35.35 4.94
N LEU A 36 13.14 -34.27 5.71
CA LEU A 36 11.92 -33.82 6.37
C LEU A 36 10.95 -33.42 5.27
N ARG A 37 9.93 -34.26 5.05
CA ARG A 37 8.84 -33.99 4.12
C ARG A 37 8.01 -32.85 4.71
N PHE A 38 8.31 -31.62 4.30
CA PHE A 38 7.42 -30.49 4.52
C PHE A 38 6.13 -30.75 3.76
N SER A 39 5.09 -31.16 4.49
CA SER A 39 3.72 -31.08 4.00
C SER A 39 3.29 -29.64 4.19
N SER A 40 3.53 -28.79 3.19
CA SER A 40 2.83 -27.52 3.10
C SER A 40 1.47 -27.81 2.48
N SER A 41 0.48 -28.00 3.35
CA SER A 41 -0.93 -27.90 3.00
C SER A 41 -1.14 -26.67 2.11
N ALA A 42 -1.68 -26.87 0.92
CA ALA A 42 -2.18 -25.77 0.12
C ALA A 42 -3.27 -25.06 0.95
N THR A 43 -2.97 -23.85 1.43
CA THR A 43 -3.99 -22.97 1.98
C THR A 43 -5.01 -22.70 0.89
N PRO A 44 -6.32 -22.83 1.18
CA PRO A 44 -7.35 -22.50 0.21
C PRO A 44 -7.17 -21.04 -0.19
N LYS A 45 -7.21 -20.78 -1.50
CA LYS A 45 -7.22 -19.43 -2.07
C LYS A 45 -8.48 -18.73 -1.54
N SER A 46 -8.32 -17.94 -0.49
CA SER A 46 -9.42 -17.24 0.16
C SER A 46 -9.92 -16.18 -0.82
N THR A 47 -11.04 -16.44 -1.50
CA THR A 47 -11.76 -15.40 -2.23
C THR A 47 -12.08 -14.27 -1.26
N ILE A 48 -11.40 -13.14 -1.38
CA ILE A 48 -11.64 -11.98 -0.53
C ILE A 48 -13.02 -11.40 -0.90
N SER A 49 -13.87 -11.22 0.11
CA SER A 49 -15.16 -10.53 -0.03
C SER A 49 -15.14 -9.25 0.79
N ALA A 50 -15.50 -8.13 0.18
CA ALA A 50 -15.97 -6.95 0.90
C ALA A 50 -17.39 -7.21 1.43
N SER A 51 -17.86 -6.40 2.38
CA SER A 51 -19.28 -6.43 2.80
C SER A 51 -20.17 -5.67 1.82
N ILE A 52 -19.64 -4.64 1.15
CA ILE A 52 -20.33 -3.88 0.11
C ILE A 52 -20.25 -4.60 -1.25
N SER A 53 -21.34 -4.53 -2.02
CA SER A 53 -21.45 -5.11 -3.36
C SER A 53 -21.96 -4.09 -4.39
N VAL A 54 -21.84 -4.43 -5.68
CA VAL A 54 -22.48 -3.66 -6.76
C VAL A 54 -24.00 -3.65 -6.56
N GLY A 55 -24.60 -2.46 -6.65
CA GLY A 55 -26.02 -2.22 -6.37
C GLY A 55 -26.30 -1.70 -4.97
N ASP A 56 -25.36 -1.83 -4.04
CA ASP A 56 -25.55 -1.33 -2.67
C ASP A 56 -25.36 0.18 -2.60
N LYS A 57 -26.03 0.80 -1.63
CA LYS A 57 -25.76 2.18 -1.23
C LYS A 57 -24.53 2.20 -0.34
N ILE A 58 -23.58 3.09 -0.63
CA ILE A 58 -22.39 3.26 0.20
C ILE A 58 -22.81 3.75 1.59
N PRO A 59 -22.34 3.11 2.68
CA PRO A 59 -22.55 3.60 4.03
C PRO A 59 -22.02 5.02 4.18
N ASP A 60 -22.81 5.88 4.83
CA ASP A 60 -22.35 7.24 5.07
C ASP A 60 -21.21 7.21 6.10
N SER A 61 -20.15 7.97 5.83
CA SER A 61 -18.96 8.06 6.66
C SER A 61 -18.31 9.42 6.45
N THR A 62 -17.55 9.88 7.46
CA THR A 62 -16.87 11.17 7.41
C THR A 62 -15.39 10.99 7.11
N PHE A 63 -14.87 11.79 6.20
CA PHE A 63 -13.44 11.90 5.90
C PHE A 63 -12.93 13.27 6.30
N SER A 64 -11.65 13.35 6.63
CA SER A 64 -10.94 14.62 6.84
C SER A 64 -10.00 14.90 5.66
N TYR A 65 -9.82 16.17 5.29
CA TYR A 65 -8.90 16.58 4.23
C TYR A 65 -8.45 18.04 4.43
N PHE A 66 -7.40 18.46 3.72
CA PHE A 66 -7.00 19.87 3.67
C PHE A 66 -7.52 20.50 2.37
N ASP A 67 -8.18 21.65 2.49
CA ASP A 67 -8.68 22.41 1.35
C ASP A 67 -7.55 23.28 0.70
N PRO A 68 -7.83 23.99 -0.41
CA PRO A 68 -6.83 24.86 -1.05
C PRO A 68 -6.34 26.03 -0.19
N ALA A 69 -7.06 26.40 0.88
CA ALA A 69 -6.65 27.43 1.83
C ALA A 69 -5.78 26.86 2.97
N ASP A 70 -5.43 25.57 2.89
CA ASP A 70 -4.68 24.83 3.90
C ASP A 70 -5.40 24.71 5.25
N GLU A 71 -6.74 24.70 5.22
CA GLU A 71 -7.56 24.46 6.40
C GLU A 71 -8.02 23.01 6.47
N LEU A 72 -8.01 22.45 7.69
CA LEU A 72 -8.53 21.10 7.94
C LEU A 72 -10.06 21.13 7.86
N GLN A 73 -10.60 20.39 6.90
CA GLN A 73 -12.02 20.25 6.65
C GLN A 73 -12.48 18.80 6.83
N THR A 74 -13.80 18.63 6.93
CA THR A 74 -14.44 17.31 6.88
C THR A 74 -15.48 17.26 5.77
N THR A 75 -15.67 16.09 5.18
CA THR A 75 -16.72 15.82 4.19
C THR A 75 -17.33 14.44 4.41
N THR A 76 -18.54 14.22 3.90
CA THR A 76 -19.20 12.91 3.98
C THR A 76 -19.21 12.19 2.64
N VAL A 77 -19.36 10.86 2.66
CA VAL A 77 -19.67 10.06 1.47
C VAL A 77 -20.86 10.66 0.71
N SER A 78 -21.91 11.08 1.43
CA SER A 78 -23.10 11.68 0.84
C SER A 78 -22.79 12.99 0.09
N ASP A 79 -21.98 13.88 0.64
CA ASP A 79 -21.61 15.16 -0.02
C ASP A 79 -20.83 14.94 -1.33
N LEU A 80 -20.01 13.88 -1.35
CA LEU A 80 -19.18 13.50 -2.49
C LEU A 80 -19.97 12.77 -3.58
N THR A 81 -21.08 12.11 -3.25
CA THR A 81 -21.77 11.20 -4.18
C THR A 81 -23.19 11.61 -4.56
N LYS A 82 -23.87 12.42 -3.76
CA LYS A 82 -25.28 12.82 -4.00
C LYS A 82 -25.42 13.57 -5.32
N GLY A 83 -26.23 13.01 -6.22
CA GLY A 83 -26.47 13.54 -7.57
C GLY A 83 -25.25 13.57 -8.48
N LYS A 84 -24.18 12.85 -8.14
CA LYS A 84 -22.89 12.87 -8.83
C LYS A 84 -22.44 11.47 -9.24
N LYS A 85 -21.57 11.38 -10.23
CA LYS A 85 -20.72 10.21 -10.46
C LYS A 85 -19.39 10.40 -9.75
N ALA A 86 -19.03 9.47 -8.87
CA ALA A 86 -17.82 9.54 -8.08
C ALA A 86 -16.99 8.26 -8.25
N VAL A 87 -15.67 8.44 -8.35
CA VAL A 87 -14.70 7.35 -8.28
C VAL A 87 -13.95 7.48 -6.96
N PHE A 88 -14.11 6.48 -6.11
CA PHE A 88 -13.32 6.33 -4.89
C PHE A 88 -12.32 5.21 -5.10
N PHE A 89 -11.03 5.50 -4.96
CA PHE A 89 -10.00 4.46 -4.92
C PHE A 89 -9.26 4.53 -3.60
N ALA A 90 -8.97 3.37 -3.02
CA ALA A 90 -8.25 3.30 -1.76
C ALA A 90 -6.87 2.68 -1.93
N VAL A 91 -5.97 3.09 -1.05
CA VAL A 91 -4.60 2.58 -0.97
C VAL A 91 -4.26 2.13 0.45
N PRO A 92 -3.44 1.07 0.60
CA PRO A 92 -2.98 0.63 1.92
C PRO A 92 -2.21 1.69 2.72
N GLY A 93 -1.60 2.68 2.06
CA GLY A 93 -0.96 3.78 2.78
C GLY A 93 -0.25 4.77 1.88
N ALA A 94 -0.25 6.02 2.33
CA ALA A 94 0.61 7.08 1.82
C ALA A 94 2.09 6.66 1.86
N PHE A 95 2.89 7.20 0.94
CA PHE A 95 4.34 6.94 0.80
C PHE A 95 4.75 5.48 0.53
N THR A 96 3.82 4.55 0.36
CA THR A 96 4.14 3.16 -0.02
C THR A 96 4.40 3.05 -1.54
N PRO A 97 5.27 2.13 -2.01
CA PRO A 97 5.81 2.17 -3.39
C PRO A 97 4.74 2.11 -4.48
N THR A 98 3.90 1.07 -4.52
CA THR A 98 2.87 0.92 -5.57
C THR A 98 1.85 2.06 -5.55
N CYS A 99 1.52 2.57 -4.36
CA CYS A 99 0.54 3.64 -4.19
C CYS A 99 1.07 4.96 -4.72
N SER A 100 2.34 5.27 -4.44
CA SER A 100 2.98 6.55 -4.78
C SER A 100 3.55 6.59 -6.20
N GLN A 101 3.87 5.43 -6.79
CA GLN A 101 4.50 5.36 -8.12
C GLN A 101 3.53 4.99 -9.24
N LYS A 102 2.36 4.42 -8.92
CA LYS A 102 1.43 3.89 -9.93
C LYS A 102 -0.02 4.26 -9.67
N HIS A 103 -0.55 3.90 -8.50
CA HIS A 103 -2.01 3.96 -8.30
C HIS A 103 -2.55 5.39 -8.28
N LEU A 104 -2.05 6.24 -7.36
CA LEU A 104 -2.47 7.64 -7.29
C LEU A 104 -2.05 8.43 -8.55
N PRO A 105 -0.79 8.37 -9.04
CA PRO A 105 -0.40 9.06 -10.27
C PRO A 105 -1.25 8.69 -11.49
N GLY A 106 -1.61 7.41 -11.65
CA GLY A 106 -2.47 6.99 -12.76
C GLY A 106 -3.84 7.66 -12.75
N PHE A 107 -4.46 7.87 -11.58
CA PHE A 107 -5.71 8.63 -11.47
C PHE A 107 -5.53 10.12 -11.74
N VAL A 108 -4.38 10.71 -11.37
CA VAL A 108 -4.04 12.11 -11.67
C VAL A 108 -3.90 12.30 -13.19
N GLU A 109 -3.09 11.47 -13.84
CA GLU A 109 -2.86 11.50 -15.29
C GLU A 109 -4.16 11.32 -16.10
N LYS A 110 -5.08 10.50 -15.60
CA LYS A 110 -6.38 10.21 -16.25
C LYS A 110 -7.53 11.09 -15.79
N SER A 111 -7.30 12.02 -14.87
CA SER A 111 -8.36 12.81 -14.24
C SER A 111 -9.18 13.61 -15.26
N ALA A 112 -8.53 14.25 -16.23
CA ALA A 112 -9.22 15.01 -17.28
C ALA A 112 -10.10 14.11 -18.17
N GLU A 113 -9.62 12.91 -18.51
CA GLU A 113 -10.37 11.95 -19.32
C GLU A 113 -11.58 11.40 -18.55
N LEU A 114 -11.40 11.07 -17.26
CA LEU A 114 -12.47 10.66 -16.36
C LEU A 114 -13.53 11.75 -16.20
N LYS A 115 -13.11 13.01 -15.96
CA LYS A 115 -14.00 14.18 -15.86
C LYS A 115 -14.75 14.41 -17.18
N ALA A 116 -14.10 14.27 -18.33
CA ALA A 116 -14.74 14.38 -19.65
C ALA A 116 -15.79 13.29 -19.90
N LYS A 117 -15.66 12.11 -19.27
CA LYS A 117 -16.67 11.04 -19.26
C LYS A 117 -17.77 11.23 -18.20
N GLY A 118 -17.80 12.36 -17.51
CA GLY A 118 -18.86 12.72 -16.55
C GLY A 118 -18.60 12.24 -15.13
N ILE A 119 -17.36 11.93 -14.76
CA ILE A 119 -16.98 11.76 -13.34
C ILE A 119 -16.84 13.14 -12.70
N ASP A 120 -17.68 13.43 -11.70
CA ASP A 120 -17.66 14.68 -10.96
C ASP A 120 -16.60 14.70 -9.85
N THR A 121 -16.31 13.53 -9.26
CA THR A 121 -15.42 13.41 -8.11
C THR A 121 -14.47 12.24 -8.27
N ILE A 122 -13.17 12.48 -8.10
CA ILE A 122 -12.13 11.45 -8.02
C ILE A 122 -11.46 11.60 -6.67
N ALA A 123 -11.55 10.59 -5.81
CA ALA A 123 -11.01 10.65 -4.46
C ALA A 123 -10.11 9.45 -4.12
N CYS A 124 -8.95 9.75 -3.55
CA CYS A 124 -8.02 8.78 -2.99
C CYS A 124 -8.27 8.66 -1.48
N ILE A 125 -8.56 7.46 -0.99
CA ILE A 125 -8.84 7.19 0.43
C ILE A 125 -7.69 6.38 1.04
N SER A 126 -7.25 6.76 2.24
CA SER A 126 -6.37 5.93 3.06
C SER A 126 -6.63 6.13 4.54
N VAL A 127 -6.25 5.14 5.36
CA VAL A 127 -6.36 5.22 6.82
C VAL A 127 -5.25 6.05 7.48
N ASN A 128 -4.41 6.70 6.69
CA ASN A 128 -3.50 7.71 7.18
C ASN A 128 -4.29 8.94 7.63
N ASP A 129 -3.80 9.66 8.65
CA ASP A 129 -4.37 10.92 9.10
C ASP A 129 -4.29 12.02 8.03
N ALA A 130 -5.09 13.07 8.18
CA ALA A 130 -5.19 14.15 7.19
C ALA A 130 -3.88 14.90 6.97
N PHE A 131 -3.01 14.99 7.98
CA PHE A 131 -1.72 15.68 7.87
C PHE A 131 -0.75 14.88 6.99
N VAL A 132 -0.71 13.56 7.18
CA VAL A 132 0.06 12.66 6.30
C VAL A 132 -0.49 12.68 4.88
N MET A 133 -1.82 12.66 4.71
CA MET A 133 -2.44 12.74 3.39
C MET A 133 -2.12 14.06 2.67
N LYS A 134 -2.11 15.19 3.40
CA LYS A 134 -1.66 16.50 2.88
C LYS A 134 -0.20 16.46 2.43
N ALA A 135 0.72 16.04 3.31
CA ALA A 135 2.14 15.98 2.97
C ALA A 135 2.41 15.05 1.77
N TRP A 136 1.65 13.96 1.66
CA TRP A 136 1.76 13.04 0.53
C TRP A 136 1.24 13.66 -0.77
N LYS A 137 0.14 14.42 -0.72
CA LYS A 137 -0.38 15.23 -1.83
C LYS A 137 0.69 16.15 -2.38
N GLU A 138 1.31 16.94 -1.50
CA GLU A 138 2.35 17.91 -1.84
C GLU A 138 3.59 17.22 -2.44
N ASN A 139 4.03 16.12 -1.83
CA ASN A 139 5.18 15.35 -2.30
C ASN A 139 4.99 14.80 -3.73
N LEU A 140 3.76 14.51 -4.13
CA LEU A 140 3.43 14.00 -5.46
C LEU A 140 2.96 15.09 -6.43
N ASN A 141 2.97 16.36 -6.02
CA ASN A 141 2.48 17.49 -6.81
C ASN A 141 1.06 17.29 -7.34
N VAL A 142 0.19 16.69 -6.53
CA VAL A 142 -1.24 16.56 -6.85
C VAL A 142 -1.96 17.85 -6.49
N GLU A 143 -2.74 18.42 -7.39
CA GLU A 143 -3.47 19.67 -7.16
C GLU A 143 -4.98 19.40 -6.98
N ASP A 144 -5.77 19.59 -8.03
CA ASP A 144 -7.23 19.49 -8.05
C ASP A 144 -7.74 18.28 -8.88
N GLU A 145 -6.82 17.46 -9.40
CA GLU A 145 -7.12 16.27 -10.16
C GLU A 145 -7.80 15.20 -9.30
N VAL A 146 -7.32 15.03 -8.07
CA VAL A 146 -7.76 14.01 -7.11
C VAL A 146 -7.85 14.59 -5.70
N LEU A 147 -8.97 14.35 -5.03
CA LEU A 147 -9.16 14.68 -3.62
C LEU A 147 -8.51 13.61 -2.73
N LEU A 148 -7.58 14.00 -1.86
CA LEU A 148 -6.96 13.07 -0.91
C LEU A 148 -7.71 13.11 0.42
N LEU A 149 -8.35 12.00 0.77
CA LEU A 149 -9.24 11.84 1.92
C LEU A 149 -8.61 10.94 2.98
N SER A 150 -8.61 11.42 4.22
CA SER A 150 -8.24 10.66 5.40
C SER A 150 -9.46 9.95 5.98
N ASP A 151 -9.38 8.62 6.00
CA ASP A 151 -10.20 7.73 6.84
C ASP A 151 -9.38 7.34 8.08
N GLY A 152 -8.87 8.33 8.83
CA GLY A 152 -7.85 8.14 9.86
C GLY A 152 -8.24 7.15 10.98
N ASN A 153 -9.53 6.97 11.22
CA ASN A 153 -10.06 5.97 12.16
C ASN A 153 -10.38 4.61 11.50
N GLY A 154 -10.36 4.52 10.17
CA GLY A 154 -10.76 3.34 9.41
C GLY A 154 -12.27 3.06 9.43
N ASP A 155 -13.09 4.05 9.77
CA ASP A 155 -14.55 3.89 9.95
C ASP A 155 -15.20 3.50 8.63
N PHE A 156 -14.86 4.20 7.55
CA PHE A 156 -15.37 3.90 6.22
C PHE A 156 -14.86 2.54 5.73
N THR A 157 -13.55 2.30 5.87
CA THR A 157 -12.87 1.05 5.48
C THR A 157 -13.54 -0.16 6.14
N ARG A 158 -13.86 -0.07 7.45
CA ARG A 158 -14.63 -1.08 8.20
C ARG A 158 -16.03 -1.25 7.66
N ALA A 159 -16.76 -0.15 7.48
CA ALA A 159 -18.15 -0.18 7.07
C ALA A 159 -18.37 -0.93 5.75
N ILE A 160 -17.41 -0.81 4.82
CA ILE A 160 -17.45 -1.51 3.53
C ILE A 160 -16.72 -2.87 3.52
N GLY A 161 -16.15 -3.30 4.65
CA GLY A 161 -15.48 -4.59 4.78
C GLY A 161 -14.16 -4.69 4.01
N CYS A 162 -13.46 -3.57 3.82
CA CYS A 162 -12.21 -3.50 3.07
C CYS A 162 -10.96 -3.46 3.96
N GLU A 163 -11.04 -3.91 5.21
CA GLU A 163 -9.93 -3.90 6.16
C GLU A 163 -8.84 -4.92 5.83
N LEU A 164 -7.57 -4.51 5.86
CA LEU A 164 -6.37 -5.30 5.63
C LEU A 164 -5.43 -5.23 6.84
N ASP A 165 -5.33 -6.34 7.58
CA ASP A 165 -4.35 -6.47 8.65
C ASP A 165 -2.96 -6.80 8.07
N LEU A 166 -1.99 -5.91 8.31
CA LEU A 166 -0.59 -6.05 7.94
C LEU A 166 0.33 -6.01 9.17
N SER A 167 -0.21 -6.33 10.35
CA SER A 167 0.53 -6.38 11.61
C SER A 167 1.58 -7.50 11.65
N ASP A 168 1.37 -8.56 10.86
CA ASP A 168 2.27 -9.72 10.75
C ASP A 168 3.48 -9.47 9.83
N LYS A 169 3.51 -8.35 9.10
CA LYS A 169 4.60 -8.03 8.17
C LYS A 169 5.73 -7.31 8.90
N PRO A 170 7.01 -7.64 8.62
CA PRO A 170 8.16 -6.98 9.25
C PRO A 170 8.20 -5.46 9.09
N VAL A 171 7.55 -4.93 8.05
CA VAL A 171 7.44 -3.48 7.80
C VAL A 171 6.53 -2.76 8.79
N GLY A 172 5.61 -3.48 9.47
CA GLY A 172 4.75 -2.93 10.52
C GLY A 172 3.81 -1.82 10.04
N LEU A 173 2.67 -2.20 9.44
CA LEU A 173 1.68 -1.21 8.98
C LEU A 173 0.38 -1.21 9.80
N GLY A 174 0.08 -2.29 10.53
CA GLY A 174 -1.17 -2.44 11.28
C GLY A 174 -2.39 -2.61 10.37
N MET A 175 -3.56 -2.18 10.85
CA MET A 175 -4.80 -2.25 10.08
C MET A 175 -4.86 -1.15 9.02
N ARG A 176 -5.12 -1.53 7.76
CA ARG A 176 -5.17 -0.64 6.58
C ARG A 176 -6.43 -0.86 5.76
N SER A 177 -6.65 0.00 4.76
CA SER A 177 -7.59 -0.33 3.67
C SER A 177 -6.93 -1.26 2.66
N ARG A 178 -7.70 -2.21 2.13
CA ARG A 178 -7.38 -2.89 0.86
C ARG A 178 -7.28 -1.87 -0.25
N ARG A 179 -6.56 -2.26 -1.31
CA ARG A 179 -6.58 -1.52 -2.56
C ARG A 179 -7.87 -1.84 -3.31
N TYR A 180 -8.58 -0.81 -3.76
CA TYR A 180 -9.70 -0.97 -4.67
C TYR A 180 -9.92 0.30 -5.50
N ALA A 181 -10.72 0.18 -6.55
CA ALA A 181 -11.41 1.30 -7.19
C ALA A 181 -12.91 1.02 -7.21
N LEU A 182 -13.71 2.02 -6.86
CA LEU A 182 -15.16 1.95 -6.71
C LEU A 182 -15.77 3.10 -7.51
N LEU A 183 -16.63 2.78 -8.47
CA LEU A 183 -17.46 3.77 -9.17
C LEU A 183 -18.85 3.78 -8.53
N ALA A 184 -19.31 4.97 -8.18
CA ALA A 184 -20.63 5.20 -7.61
C ALA A 184 -21.40 6.25 -8.41
N GLU A 185 -22.71 6.07 -8.51
CA GLU A 185 -23.63 7.07 -9.05
C GLU A 185 -24.74 7.31 -8.03
N ASP A 186 -24.89 8.55 -7.57
CA ASP A 186 -25.83 8.93 -6.50
C ASP A 186 -25.69 8.06 -5.23
N GLY A 187 -24.44 7.76 -4.88
CA GLY A 187 -24.08 6.93 -3.73
C GLY A 187 -24.36 5.43 -3.91
N ILE A 188 -24.80 4.98 -5.10
CA ILE A 188 -25.00 3.56 -5.41
C ILE A 188 -23.77 3.00 -6.14
N VAL A 189 -23.21 1.90 -5.62
CA VAL A 189 -22.05 1.24 -6.23
C VAL A 189 -22.43 0.66 -7.59
N LYS A 190 -21.68 1.04 -8.63
CA LYS A 190 -21.80 0.50 -9.99
C LYS A 190 -20.68 -0.46 -10.33
N VAL A 191 -19.49 -0.21 -9.79
CA VAL A 191 -18.29 -1.04 -9.99
C VAL A 191 -17.53 -1.12 -8.68
N LEU A 192 -17.02 -2.31 -8.37
CA LEU A 192 -16.10 -2.54 -7.25
C LEU A 192 -14.97 -3.45 -7.72
N ASN A 193 -13.80 -2.85 -7.92
CA ASN A 193 -12.57 -3.51 -8.33
C ASN A 193 -11.67 -3.69 -7.10
N LEU A 194 -11.91 -4.76 -6.32
CA LEU A 194 -11.24 -5.04 -5.04
C LEU A 194 -10.03 -5.98 -5.15
N GLU A 195 -8.84 -5.50 -4.80
CA GLU A 195 -7.60 -6.27 -4.95
C GLU A 195 -7.35 -7.22 -3.77
N GLU A 196 -6.65 -8.31 -4.07
CA GLU A 196 -6.14 -9.23 -3.05
C GLU A 196 -4.75 -8.80 -2.55
N GLY A 197 -4.63 -8.61 -1.24
CA GLY A 197 -3.36 -8.27 -0.58
C GLY A 197 -2.73 -6.98 -1.11
N GLY A 198 -1.48 -7.06 -1.56
CA GLY A 198 -0.71 -5.93 -2.10
C GLY A 198 -0.88 -5.68 -3.60
N SER A 199 -1.77 -6.41 -4.26
CA SER A 199 -1.92 -6.41 -5.73
C SER A 199 -2.38 -5.06 -6.28
N PHE A 200 -2.11 -4.84 -7.57
CA PHE A 200 -2.58 -3.70 -8.36
C PHE A 200 -2.74 -4.19 -9.80
N THR A 201 -3.92 -4.70 -10.13
CA THR A 201 -4.21 -5.39 -11.38
C THR A 201 -5.45 -4.85 -12.08
N PHE A 202 -6.52 -4.58 -11.35
CA PHE A 202 -7.79 -4.13 -11.91
C PHE A 202 -8.39 -2.89 -11.22
N SER A 203 -7.71 -2.37 -10.21
CA SER A 203 -8.10 -1.11 -9.53
C SER A 203 -7.54 0.16 -10.20
N SER A 204 -6.99 0.09 -11.41
CA SER A 204 -6.42 1.26 -12.09
C SER A 204 -7.46 2.20 -12.70
N ALA A 205 -7.06 3.43 -13.00
CA ALA A 205 -7.90 4.40 -13.69
C ALA A 205 -8.33 3.92 -15.08
N GLU A 206 -7.47 3.18 -15.78
CA GLU A 206 -7.78 2.59 -17.09
C GLU A 206 -8.91 1.57 -17.01
N GLU A 207 -8.96 0.75 -15.95
CA GLU A 207 -10.08 -0.18 -15.78
C GLU A 207 -11.40 0.55 -15.53
N ILE A 208 -11.38 1.66 -14.77
CA ILE A 208 -12.55 2.51 -14.61
C ILE A 208 -12.96 3.15 -15.95
N LEU A 209 -12.00 3.62 -16.76
CA LEU A 209 -12.30 4.20 -18.07
C LEU A 209 -12.94 3.21 -19.05
N LYS A 210 -12.66 1.90 -18.95
CA LYS A 210 -13.24 0.85 -19.80
C LYS A 210 -14.72 0.60 -19.53
N VAL A 211 -15.21 0.95 -18.34
CA VAL A 211 -16.60 0.70 -17.90
C VAL A 211 -17.48 1.95 -17.91
N LEU A 212 -16.91 3.12 -18.23
CA LEU A 212 -17.60 4.40 -18.45
C LEU A 212 -17.94 4.60 -19.93
#